data_AF-A0A363NU25-F1
#
_entry.id   AF-A0A363NU25-F1
#
_cell.length_a   1.000
_cell.length_b   1.000
_cell.length_c   1.000
_cell.angle_alpha   90.00
_cell.angle_beta   90.00
_cell.angle_gamma   90.00
#
_symmetry.space_group_name_H-M   'P 1'
#
loop_
_entity.id
_entity.type
_entity.pdbx_description
1 polymer ?
#
loop_
_entity_poly.entity_id
_entity_poly.type
_entity_poly.pdbx_seq_one_letter_code
_entity_poly.pdbx_strand_id
1 'polypeptide(L)'
;MYNRTIPICMMAVMLFSCTSKNKVTSNTENILGPTNEFDLADSIPKITIQDTSLTFPKLFEGSFVKGTKVTQFGTEITFDKIALGNLKVSSGQIIATDPVMLSDAIAFNEKFPVGEFPVELAMANINANKDRRIAFARIKFSDKPIRRWELALLPGQAPIPIKSKEIYGYGVDAGIGLFVDQVAKNSLNTLLDKNWDNIFSEKFKDYLNYSFQNQNAVFFSTGYGDGFYATYIGRGSDGKICQLLTDFDIVLWRNVGEY
;
A
#
# COMPACT_ATOMS: atom_id res chain seq x y z
N MET A 1 -1.32 -29.87 -38.89
CA MET A 1 -1.38 -30.17 -37.44
C MET A 1 0.05 -30.16 -36.92
N TYR A 2 0.45 -29.10 -36.23
CA TYR A 2 1.79 -28.96 -35.66
C TYR A 2 1.60 -28.48 -34.22
N ASN A 3 1.70 -29.40 -33.26
CA ASN A 3 1.63 -29.10 -31.84
C ASN A 3 2.97 -28.50 -31.41
N ARG A 4 2.98 -27.22 -31.02
CA ARG A 4 4.09 -26.61 -30.30
C ARG A 4 3.66 -26.38 -28.85
N THR A 5 4.17 -27.22 -27.98
CA THR A 5 4.09 -27.09 -26.53
C THR A 5 5.01 -25.95 -26.09
N ILE A 6 4.47 -24.92 -25.46
CA ILE A 6 5.24 -23.83 -24.84
C ILE A 6 5.40 -24.22 -23.36
N PRO A 7 6.62 -24.35 -22.82
CA PRO A 7 6.80 -24.53 -21.39
C PRO A 7 6.60 -23.18 -20.70
N ILE A 8 5.64 -23.15 -19.78
CA ILE A 8 5.41 -22.03 -18.86
C ILE A 8 6.59 -22.00 -17.89
N CYS A 9 7.46 -21.01 -18.03
CA CYS A 9 8.52 -20.72 -17.10
C CYS A 9 7.89 -20.05 -15.86
N MET A 10 7.82 -20.81 -14.76
CA MET A 10 7.35 -20.33 -13.47
C MET A 10 8.44 -19.42 -12.87
N MET A 11 8.21 -18.10 -12.91
CA MET A 11 9.10 -17.10 -12.34
C MET A 11 9.06 -17.19 -10.81
N ALA A 12 10.04 -17.85 -10.21
CA ALA A 12 10.34 -17.71 -8.79
C ALA A 12 11.23 -16.47 -8.61
N VAL A 13 10.65 -15.36 -8.17
CA VAL A 13 11.41 -14.19 -7.73
C VAL A 13 11.68 -14.36 -6.24
N MET A 14 12.90 -14.80 -5.91
CA MET A 14 13.49 -14.54 -4.61
C MET A 14 14.74 -13.69 -4.83
N LEU A 15 14.66 -12.42 -4.44
CA LEU A 15 15.82 -11.57 -4.24
C LEU A 15 15.68 -10.91 -2.87
N PHE A 16 16.32 -11.50 -1.87
CA PHE A 16 16.81 -10.74 -0.72
C PHE A 16 18.33 -10.70 -0.85
N SER A 17 18.85 -9.58 -1.34
CA SER A 17 20.26 -9.25 -1.26
C SER A 17 20.42 -8.14 -0.22
N CYS A 18 20.97 -8.48 0.94
CA CYS A 18 21.55 -7.51 1.86
C CYS A 18 22.96 -7.97 2.21
N THR A 19 23.95 -7.27 1.66
CA THR A 19 25.37 -7.40 2.01
C THR A 19 25.60 -6.99 3.45
N SER A 20 26.01 -7.93 4.30
CA SER A 20 26.60 -7.68 5.62
C SER A 20 28.10 -8.00 5.57
N LYS A 21 28.93 -6.97 5.79
CA LYS A 21 30.38 -7.13 5.98
C LYS A 21 30.63 -7.67 7.39
N ASN A 22 30.74 -8.99 7.53
CA ASN A 22 31.51 -9.62 8.59
C ASN A 22 32.08 -10.94 8.04
N LYS A 23 33.41 -11.01 7.94
CA LYS A 23 34.13 -12.23 7.55
C LYS A 23 33.90 -13.29 8.63
N VAL A 24 32.94 -14.18 8.41
CA VAL A 24 32.83 -15.45 9.13
C VAL A 24 33.54 -16.51 8.29
N THR A 25 34.47 -17.22 8.92
CA THR A 25 35.22 -18.32 8.34
C THR A 25 34.28 -19.41 7.83
N SER A 26 34.49 -19.85 6.59
CA SER A 26 33.72 -20.88 5.90
C SER A 26 33.95 -22.25 6.53
N ASN A 27 33.00 -22.71 7.36
CA ASN A 27 32.75 -24.13 7.53
C ASN A 27 31.44 -24.46 6.81
N THR A 28 31.55 -25.13 5.68
CA THR A 28 30.44 -25.72 4.94
C THR A 28 29.91 -26.93 5.70
N GLU A 29 29.11 -26.70 6.73
CA GLU A 29 28.08 -27.65 7.13
C GLU A 29 26.76 -27.06 6.64
N ASN A 30 26.03 -27.81 5.81
CA ASN A 30 24.67 -27.47 5.42
C ASN A 30 23.82 -27.48 6.70
N ILE A 31 23.61 -26.31 7.31
CA ILE A 31 22.67 -26.14 8.41
C ILE A 31 21.27 -26.28 7.82
N LEU A 32 20.77 -27.51 7.74
CA LEU A 32 19.37 -27.81 7.51
C LEU A 32 18.64 -27.62 8.84
N GLY A 33 18.13 -26.41 9.05
CA GLY A 33 17.16 -26.16 10.12
C GLY A 33 15.82 -26.81 9.77
N PRO A 34 15.10 -27.42 10.73
CA PRO A 34 13.76 -27.91 10.47
C PRO A 34 12.87 -26.71 10.08
N THR A 35 12.30 -26.74 8.89
CA THR A 35 11.17 -25.89 8.57
C THR A 35 9.95 -26.52 9.24
N ASN A 36 9.29 -25.79 10.14
CA ASN A 36 7.93 -26.16 10.52
C ASN A 36 7.11 -26.36 9.23
N GLU A 37 6.26 -27.38 9.20
CA GLU A 37 5.38 -27.63 8.06
C GLU A 37 4.63 -26.33 7.73
N PHE A 38 4.72 -25.88 6.47
CA PHE A 38 4.09 -24.63 6.05
C PHE A 38 2.58 -24.86 6.02
N ASP A 39 1.90 -24.47 7.11
CA ASP A 39 0.46 -24.54 7.19
C ASP A 39 -0.15 -23.50 6.24
N LEU A 40 -0.62 -23.95 5.08
CA LEU A 40 -1.29 -23.11 4.09
C LEU A 40 -2.50 -22.39 4.69
N ALA A 41 -3.15 -22.93 5.74
CA ALA A 41 -4.26 -22.27 6.42
C ALA A 41 -3.81 -21.03 7.20
N ASP A 42 -2.54 -20.95 7.60
CA ASP A 42 -1.96 -19.80 8.29
C ASP A 42 -1.79 -18.57 7.36
N SER A 43 -1.87 -18.79 6.05
CA SER A 43 -1.95 -17.72 5.06
C SER A 43 -3.34 -17.07 4.97
N ILE A 44 -4.36 -17.65 5.60
CA ILE A 44 -5.72 -17.11 5.65
C ILE A 44 -5.84 -16.23 6.91
N PRO A 45 -6.07 -14.91 6.78
CA PRO A 45 -6.07 -14.04 7.95
C PRO A 45 -7.35 -14.22 8.77
N LYS A 46 -7.19 -14.44 10.08
CA LYS A 46 -8.29 -14.40 11.06
C LYS A 46 -8.45 -12.98 11.56
N ILE A 47 -9.51 -12.31 11.12
CA ILE A 47 -9.74 -10.88 11.34
C ILE A 47 -10.73 -10.68 12.49
N THR A 48 -10.31 -9.94 13.52
CA THR A 48 -11.17 -9.49 14.62
C THR A 48 -11.36 -7.99 14.52
N ILE A 49 -12.57 -7.55 14.15
CA ILE A 49 -12.97 -6.14 14.08
C ILE A 49 -14.29 -5.98 14.84
N GLN A 50 -14.40 -4.95 15.69
CA GLN A 50 -15.61 -4.70 16.49
C GLN A 50 -16.80 -4.27 15.62
N ASP A 51 -16.56 -3.40 14.64
CA ASP A 51 -17.60 -2.95 13.72
C ASP A 51 -17.86 -4.01 12.65
N THR A 52 -18.99 -4.70 12.78
CA THR A 52 -19.41 -5.75 11.84
C THR A 52 -20.09 -5.21 10.58
N SER A 53 -20.42 -3.91 10.56
CA SER A 53 -21.13 -3.24 9.45
C SER A 53 -20.22 -2.83 8.30
N LEU A 54 -18.90 -2.94 8.46
CA LEU A 54 -17.91 -2.59 7.45
C LEU A 54 -18.04 -3.45 6.20
N THR A 55 -17.91 -2.78 5.06
CA THR A 55 -17.92 -3.43 3.73
C THR A 55 -16.63 -4.20 3.50
N PHE A 56 -16.72 -5.36 2.84
CA PHE A 56 -15.53 -6.10 2.42
C PHE A 56 -14.67 -5.30 1.42
N PRO A 57 -13.34 -5.24 1.57
CA PRO A 57 -12.54 -5.85 2.64
C PRO A 57 -12.64 -5.04 3.93
N LYS A 58 -13.05 -5.69 5.03
CA LYS A 58 -13.30 -5.01 6.30
C LYS A 58 -12.04 -4.32 6.86
N LEU A 59 -10.86 -4.83 6.52
CA LEU A 59 -9.59 -4.27 6.99
C LEU A 59 -9.28 -2.87 6.44
N PHE A 60 -9.83 -2.50 5.28
CA PHE A 60 -9.59 -1.17 4.69
C PHE A 60 -10.10 -0.04 5.60
N GLU A 61 -11.19 -0.28 6.33
CA GLU A 61 -11.68 0.67 7.34
C GLU A 61 -11.31 0.23 8.76
N GLY A 62 -11.41 -1.06 9.06
CA GLY A 62 -11.20 -1.61 10.39
C GLY A 62 -9.79 -1.39 10.93
N SER A 63 -8.76 -1.38 10.08
CA SER A 63 -7.37 -1.14 10.50
C SER A 63 -7.14 0.27 11.08
N PHE A 64 -8.06 1.20 10.86
CA PHE A 64 -8.01 2.55 11.43
C PHE A 64 -8.78 2.68 12.75
N VAL A 65 -9.35 1.57 13.25
CA VAL A 65 -10.15 1.51 14.48
C VAL A 65 -9.37 0.76 15.55
N LYS A 66 -9.28 1.36 16.75
CA LYS A 66 -8.58 0.76 17.88
C LYS A 66 -9.21 -0.58 18.26
N GLY A 67 -8.37 -1.58 18.52
CA GLY A 67 -8.80 -2.91 18.92
C GLY A 67 -9.01 -3.89 17.76
N THR A 68 -8.84 -3.44 16.52
CA THR A 68 -8.73 -4.35 15.37
C THR A 68 -7.47 -5.21 15.48
N LYS A 69 -7.64 -6.51 15.26
CA LYS A 69 -6.56 -7.51 15.29
C LYS A 69 -6.66 -8.44 14.09
N VAL A 70 -5.52 -8.89 13.60
CA VAL A 70 -5.41 -9.95 12.60
C VAL A 70 -4.45 -11.00 13.13
N THR A 71 -4.80 -12.28 12.97
CA THR A 71 -3.84 -13.38 13.13
C THR A 71 -3.58 -14.00 11.75
N GLN A 72 -2.32 -14.00 11.33
CA GLN A 72 -1.85 -14.57 10.06
C GLN A 72 -0.38 -14.94 10.21
N PHE A 73 0.09 -16.01 9.58
CA PHE A 73 1.48 -16.48 9.67
C PHE A 73 1.97 -16.67 11.11
N GLY A 74 1.10 -17.20 11.98
CA GLY A 74 1.42 -17.50 13.38
C GLY A 74 1.66 -16.25 14.24
N THR A 75 1.36 -15.05 13.72
CA THR A 75 1.56 -13.80 14.43
C THR A 75 0.28 -12.99 14.56
N GLU A 76 0.15 -12.27 15.69
CA GLU A 76 -0.89 -11.26 15.86
C GLU A 76 -0.37 -9.92 15.35
N ILE A 77 -1.18 -9.28 14.51
CA ILE A 77 -1.01 -7.93 14.00
C ILE A 77 -2.09 -7.05 14.61
N THR A 78 -1.67 -5.97 15.27
CA THR A 78 -2.58 -4.90 15.74
C THR A 78 -2.35 -3.63 14.94
N PHE A 79 -3.25 -2.65 15.00
CA PHE A 79 -3.13 -1.43 14.21
C PHE A 79 -3.25 -0.16 15.04
N ASP A 80 -2.39 0.81 14.73
CA ASP A 80 -2.51 2.19 15.20
C ASP A 80 -2.87 3.11 14.03
N LYS A 81 -3.71 4.11 14.31
CA LYS A 81 -4.01 5.16 13.33
C LYS A 81 -3.07 6.34 13.53
N ILE A 82 -2.40 6.76 12.46
CA ILE A 82 -1.57 7.98 12.44
C ILE A 82 -2.19 9.00 11.48
N ALA A 83 -2.36 10.24 11.92
CA ALA A 83 -2.84 11.34 11.09
C ALA A 83 -1.64 12.13 10.52
N LEU A 84 -1.64 12.37 9.20
CA LEU A 84 -0.54 13.03 8.48
C LEU A 84 -0.88 14.49 8.11
N GLY A 85 -2.00 15.02 8.59
CA GLY A 85 -2.57 16.28 8.14
C GLY A 85 -3.33 16.12 6.82
N ASN A 86 -3.55 17.22 6.10
CA ASN A 86 -4.38 17.22 4.91
C ASN A 86 -3.55 17.17 3.63
N LEU A 87 -4.07 16.50 2.60
CA LEU A 87 -3.64 16.67 1.20
C LEU A 87 -4.52 17.73 0.54
N LYS A 88 -3.89 18.68 -0.14
CA LYS A 88 -4.58 19.66 -0.98
C LYS A 88 -4.85 19.07 -2.36
N VAL A 89 -6.13 18.90 -2.67
CA VAL A 89 -6.62 18.40 -3.95
C VAL A 89 -7.25 19.59 -4.69
N SER A 90 -6.51 20.15 -5.63
CA SER A 90 -6.90 21.37 -6.35
C SER A 90 -7.64 21.08 -7.65
N SER A 91 -7.32 19.97 -8.34
CA SER A 91 -7.90 19.63 -9.63
C SER A 91 -8.89 18.45 -9.57
N GLY A 92 -8.88 17.71 -8.46
CA GLY A 92 -9.62 16.47 -8.34
C GLY A 92 -8.96 15.30 -9.07
N GLN A 93 -7.76 15.47 -9.62
CA GLN A 93 -6.99 14.40 -10.24
C GLN A 93 -5.85 14.03 -9.30
N ILE A 94 -5.87 12.82 -8.75
CA ILE A 94 -4.89 12.36 -7.76
C ILE A 94 -3.98 11.32 -8.39
N ILE A 95 -2.70 11.40 -8.06
CA ILE A 95 -1.66 10.44 -8.41
C ILE A 95 -1.25 9.69 -7.13
N ALA A 96 -1.11 8.38 -7.24
CA ALA A 96 -0.34 7.57 -6.30
C ALA A 96 0.80 6.87 -7.05
N THR A 97 2.02 6.99 -6.52
CA THR A 97 3.23 6.48 -7.17
C THR A 97 4.38 6.42 -6.17
N ASP A 98 5.51 5.86 -6.59
CA ASP A 98 6.82 6.10 -5.99
C ASP A 98 7.41 7.44 -6.47
N PRO A 99 8.13 8.20 -5.62
CA PRO A 99 8.77 9.46 -6.01
C PRO A 99 9.79 9.34 -7.15
N VAL A 100 10.47 8.21 -7.32
CA VAL A 100 11.38 7.92 -8.45
C VAL A 100 10.61 7.83 -9.76
N MET A 101 9.36 7.34 -9.72
CA MET A 101 8.52 7.11 -10.89
C MET A 101 7.59 8.31 -11.21
N LEU A 102 7.71 9.41 -10.46
CA LEU A 102 6.78 10.53 -10.51
C LEU A 102 6.70 11.22 -11.88
N SER A 103 7.80 11.28 -12.63
CA SER A 103 7.83 11.93 -13.95
C SER A 103 6.81 11.31 -14.90
N ASP A 104 6.76 9.98 -14.93
CA ASP A 104 5.92 9.18 -15.84
C ASP A 104 4.55 8.85 -15.25
N ALA A 105 4.36 9.10 -13.95
CA ALA A 105 3.08 8.87 -13.29
C ALA A 105 1.96 9.75 -13.87
N ILE A 106 0.77 9.15 -13.99
CA ILE A 106 -0.47 9.80 -14.41
C ILE A 106 -1.52 9.65 -13.32
N ALA A 107 -2.48 10.58 -13.28
CA ALA A 107 -3.57 10.52 -12.33
C ALA A 107 -4.52 9.35 -12.61
N PHE A 108 -5.21 8.89 -11.55
CA PHE A 108 -6.33 7.98 -11.69
C PHE A 108 -7.45 8.59 -12.56
N ASN A 109 -8.25 7.72 -13.18
CA ASN A 109 -9.31 8.09 -14.11
C ASN A 109 -10.47 8.86 -13.43
N GLU A 110 -10.68 8.64 -12.14
CA GLU A 110 -11.77 9.27 -11.39
C GLU A 110 -11.47 10.73 -11.01
N LYS A 111 -12.53 11.55 -10.95
CA LYS A 111 -12.45 12.90 -10.38
C LYS A 111 -12.81 12.86 -8.89
N PHE A 112 -11.81 13.08 -8.06
CA PHE A 112 -11.94 13.18 -6.61
C PHE A 112 -12.50 14.53 -6.17
N PRO A 113 -13.09 14.62 -4.97
CA PRO A 113 -13.47 15.89 -4.37
C PRO A 113 -12.31 16.88 -4.31
N VAL A 114 -12.59 18.16 -4.58
CA VAL A 114 -11.63 19.28 -4.51
C VAL A 114 -11.72 19.93 -3.13
N GLY A 115 -10.57 20.24 -2.54
CA GLY A 115 -10.47 20.74 -1.17
C GLY A 115 -9.22 20.25 -0.46
N GLU A 116 -9.23 20.32 0.87
CA GLU A 116 -8.16 19.77 1.72
C GLU A 116 -8.71 18.59 2.53
N PHE A 117 -8.09 17.43 2.38
CA PHE A 117 -8.63 16.17 2.90
C PHE A 117 -7.62 15.45 3.79
N PRO A 118 -8.03 14.94 4.96
CA PRO A 118 -7.11 14.28 5.88
C PRO A 118 -6.54 13.00 5.25
N VAL A 119 -5.22 12.85 5.43
CA VAL A 119 -4.47 11.65 5.13
C VAL A 119 -4.16 10.92 6.43
N GLU A 120 -4.43 9.62 6.44
CA GLU A 120 -4.23 8.77 7.60
C GLU A 120 -3.49 7.49 7.19
N LEU A 121 -2.67 6.97 8.10
CA LEU A 121 -2.03 5.66 7.98
C LEU A 121 -2.62 4.68 8.99
N ALA A 122 -2.75 3.43 8.59
CA ALA A 122 -2.87 2.31 9.50
C ALA A 122 -1.49 1.66 9.66
N MET A 123 -0.88 1.85 10.82
CA MET A 123 0.41 1.27 11.19
C MET A 123 0.18 -0.10 11.82
N ALA A 124 0.63 -1.16 11.16
CA ALA A 124 0.61 -2.52 11.66
C ALA A 124 1.75 -2.75 12.66
N ASN A 125 1.41 -3.21 13.85
CA ASN A 125 2.34 -3.70 14.86
C ASN A 125 2.38 -5.23 14.78
N ILE A 126 3.51 -5.78 14.33
CA ILE A 126 3.69 -7.23 14.12
C ILE A 126 4.36 -7.80 15.37
N ASN A 127 3.59 -8.55 16.18
CA ASN A 127 4.03 -8.92 17.52
C ASN A 127 5.22 -9.90 17.53
N ALA A 128 5.35 -10.77 16.51
CA ALA A 128 6.36 -11.82 16.49
C ALA A 128 7.81 -11.28 16.52
N ASN A 129 8.06 -10.16 15.84
CA ASN A 129 9.38 -9.55 15.71
C ASN A 129 9.44 -8.09 16.23
N LYS A 130 8.35 -7.59 16.82
CA LYS A 130 8.19 -6.19 17.27
C LYS A 130 8.42 -5.18 16.14
N ASP A 131 8.16 -5.58 14.91
CA ASP A 131 8.26 -4.72 13.73
C ASP A 131 7.00 -3.86 13.59
N ARG A 132 7.16 -2.66 13.03
CA ARG A 132 6.06 -1.73 12.76
C ARG A 132 6.12 -1.30 11.31
N ARG A 133 5.05 -1.54 10.56
CA ARG A 133 4.98 -1.26 9.12
C ARG A 133 3.69 -0.56 8.76
N ILE A 134 3.73 0.30 7.75
CA ILE A 134 2.52 0.91 7.21
C ILE A 134 1.78 -0.16 6.41
N ALA A 135 0.57 -0.53 6.85
CA ALA A 135 -0.28 -1.48 6.15
C ALA A 135 -1.16 -0.79 5.11
N PHE A 136 -1.72 0.36 5.47
CA PHE A 136 -2.60 1.13 4.59
C PHE A 136 -2.31 2.62 4.71
N ALA A 137 -2.38 3.32 3.58
CA ALA A 137 -2.42 4.79 3.54
C ALA A 137 -3.73 5.22 2.88
N ARG A 138 -4.46 6.17 3.48
CA ARG A 138 -5.75 6.64 2.93
C ARG A 138 -5.91 8.14 2.92
N ILE A 139 -6.71 8.63 1.98
CA ILE A 139 -7.30 9.97 1.96
C ILE A 139 -8.78 9.81 2.29
N LYS A 140 -9.31 10.55 3.28
CA LYS A 140 -10.75 10.57 3.55
C LYS A 140 -11.40 11.84 2.96
N PHE A 141 -12.33 11.64 2.03
CA PHE A 141 -13.12 12.72 1.43
C PHE A 141 -14.48 12.92 2.12
N SER A 142 -14.96 11.92 2.85
CA SER A 142 -16.24 11.95 3.55
C SER A 142 -16.25 10.98 4.73
N ASP A 143 -17.10 11.26 5.72
CA ASP A 143 -17.40 10.35 6.84
C ASP A 143 -18.60 9.43 6.57
N LYS A 144 -19.17 9.47 5.36
CA LYS A 144 -20.24 8.54 4.97
C LYS A 144 -19.71 7.09 4.96
N PRO A 145 -20.51 6.10 5.42
CA PRO A 145 -20.12 4.70 5.37
C PRO A 145 -19.80 4.23 3.96
N ILE A 146 -18.70 3.49 3.79
CA ILE A 146 -18.37 2.84 2.52
C ILE A 146 -19.33 1.68 2.29
N ARG A 147 -19.90 1.62 1.08
CA ARG A 147 -20.82 0.57 0.63
C ARG A 147 -20.23 -0.31 -0.46
N ARG A 148 -19.17 0.14 -1.12
CA ARG A 148 -18.47 -0.62 -2.14
C ARG A 148 -17.02 -0.17 -2.27
N TRP A 149 -16.14 -1.15 -2.47
CA TRP A 149 -14.76 -0.94 -2.84
C TRP A 149 -14.52 -1.39 -4.28
N GLU A 150 -13.66 -0.67 -4.99
CA GLU A 150 -13.17 -0.99 -6.34
C GLU A 150 -11.70 -0.57 -6.47
N LEU A 151 -10.96 -1.11 -7.45
CA LEU A 151 -9.62 -0.62 -7.73
C LEU A 151 -9.69 0.81 -8.28
N ALA A 152 -8.73 1.65 -7.88
CA ALA A 152 -8.46 2.93 -8.52
C ALA A 152 -7.75 2.67 -9.85
N LEU A 153 -8.42 2.95 -10.96
CA LEU A 153 -7.92 2.65 -12.30
C LEU A 153 -7.24 3.87 -12.92
N LEU A 154 -6.19 3.62 -13.70
CA LEU A 154 -5.65 4.60 -14.64
C LEU A 154 -6.50 4.65 -15.93
N PRO A 155 -6.44 5.74 -16.70
CA PRO A 155 -7.13 5.83 -18.00
C PRO A 155 -6.83 4.64 -18.91
N GLY A 156 -7.88 4.02 -19.46
CA GLY A 156 -7.78 2.88 -20.38
C GLY A 156 -7.72 1.50 -19.72
N GLN A 157 -7.59 1.41 -18.40
CA GLN A 157 -7.66 0.12 -17.69
C GLN A 157 -9.12 -0.35 -17.56
N ALA A 158 -9.35 -1.64 -17.80
CA ALA A 158 -10.67 -2.24 -17.63
C ALA A 158 -10.93 -2.57 -16.15
N PRO A 159 -12.15 -2.41 -15.62
CA PRO A 159 -12.44 -2.77 -14.25
C PRO A 159 -12.31 -4.28 -14.04
N ILE A 160 -11.65 -4.67 -12.95
CA ILE A 160 -11.54 -6.06 -12.51
C ILE A 160 -12.16 -6.20 -11.11
N PRO A 161 -12.66 -7.40 -10.74
CA PRO A 161 -13.18 -7.65 -9.40
C PRO A 161 -12.12 -7.40 -8.33
N ILE A 162 -12.51 -6.85 -7.18
CA ILE A 162 -11.58 -6.59 -6.06
C ILE A 162 -10.93 -7.87 -5.49
N LYS A 163 -11.58 -9.02 -5.69
CA LYS A 163 -11.06 -10.36 -5.34
C LYS A 163 -10.27 -11.01 -6.47
N SER A 164 -9.97 -10.28 -7.56
CA SER A 164 -9.16 -10.82 -8.65
C SER A 164 -7.78 -11.22 -8.13
N LYS A 165 -7.21 -12.27 -8.74
CA LYS A 165 -5.81 -12.66 -8.52
C LYS A 165 -4.84 -11.63 -9.11
N GLU A 166 -5.30 -10.90 -10.11
CA GLU A 166 -4.57 -9.81 -10.74
C GLU A 166 -4.96 -8.48 -10.09
N ILE A 167 -4.02 -7.54 -10.05
CA ILE A 167 -4.25 -6.19 -9.57
C ILE A 167 -3.72 -5.16 -10.55
N TYR A 168 -4.32 -3.98 -10.53
CA TYR A 168 -3.65 -2.75 -10.95
C TYR A 168 -3.00 -2.09 -9.73
N GLY A 169 -1.86 -1.47 -9.94
CA GLY A 169 -1.07 -0.85 -8.89
C GLY A 169 0.05 0.00 -9.48
N TYR A 170 0.91 0.50 -8.60
CA TYR A 170 2.13 1.18 -8.97
C TYR A 170 3.34 0.44 -8.40
N GLY A 171 4.42 0.44 -9.17
CA GLY A 171 5.72 -0.06 -8.74
C GLY A 171 6.38 0.89 -7.74
N VAL A 172 7.13 0.33 -6.81
CA VAL A 172 7.88 1.04 -5.79
C VAL A 172 9.31 0.54 -5.79
N ASP A 173 10.25 1.49 -5.91
CA ASP A 173 11.69 1.25 -6.09
C ASP A 173 12.53 1.97 -5.01
N ALA A 174 11.94 2.93 -4.29
CA ALA A 174 12.57 3.65 -3.18
C ALA A 174 12.03 3.22 -1.81
N GLY A 175 11.17 2.19 -1.76
CA GLY A 175 10.39 1.85 -0.57
C GLY A 175 9.47 2.98 -0.08
N ILE A 176 9.07 3.90 -0.96
CA ILE A 176 8.27 5.09 -0.63
C ILE A 176 7.09 5.20 -1.60
N GLY A 177 5.90 5.43 -1.05
CA GLY A 177 4.73 5.84 -1.80
C GLY A 177 4.38 7.30 -1.53
N LEU A 178 3.64 7.91 -2.44
CA LEU A 178 3.13 9.26 -2.26
C LEU A 178 1.70 9.42 -2.75
N PHE A 179 1.01 10.42 -2.20
CA PHE A 179 -0.18 11.04 -2.79
C PHE A 179 0.11 12.49 -3.16
N VAL A 180 -0.30 12.88 -4.37
CA VAL A 180 -0.19 14.25 -4.86
C VAL A 180 -1.30 14.57 -5.88
N ASP A 181 -1.75 15.82 -5.94
CA ASP A 181 -2.63 16.28 -7.02
C ASP A 181 -1.85 16.47 -8.32
N GLN A 182 -2.46 16.13 -9.45
CA GLN A 182 -1.89 16.25 -10.79
C GLN A 182 -1.34 17.64 -11.10
N VAL A 183 -1.94 18.73 -10.60
CA VAL A 183 -1.44 20.09 -10.87
C VAL A 183 -0.12 20.38 -10.16
N ALA A 184 0.20 19.64 -9.10
CA ALA A 184 1.43 19.80 -8.32
C ALA A 184 2.56 18.90 -8.82
N LYS A 185 2.28 17.93 -9.72
CA LYS A 185 3.24 16.92 -10.20
C LYS A 185 4.55 17.53 -10.71
N ASN A 186 4.48 18.47 -11.65
CA ASN A 186 5.67 19.00 -12.32
C ASN A 186 6.55 19.83 -11.36
N SER A 187 5.90 20.62 -10.50
CA SER A 187 6.58 21.37 -9.44
C SER A 187 7.25 20.44 -8.44
N LEU A 188 6.57 19.35 -8.05
CA LEU A 188 7.12 18.34 -7.16
C LEU A 188 8.32 17.65 -7.80
N ASN A 189 8.21 17.22 -9.06
CA ASN A 189 9.31 16.56 -9.77
C ASN A 189 10.56 17.44 -9.80
N THR A 190 10.39 18.70 -10.20
CA THR A 190 11.49 19.70 -10.23
C THR A 190 12.12 19.91 -8.84
N LEU A 191 11.31 19.83 -7.79
CA LEU A 191 11.76 19.96 -6.42
C LEU A 191 12.57 18.72 -5.98
N LEU A 192 12.06 17.52 -6.25
CA LEU A 192 12.71 16.25 -5.90
C LEU A 192 14.06 16.12 -6.60
N ASP A 193 14.16 16.49 -7.88
CA ASP A 193 15.40 16.49 -8.66
C ASP A 193 16.53 17.29 -7.98
N LYS A 194 16.17 18.35 -7.24
CA LYS A 194 17.13 19.26 -6.59
C LYS A 194 17.36 18.99 -5.12
N ASN A 195 16.40 18.35 -4.44
CA ASN A 195 16.35 18.30 -2.97
C ASN A 195 16.17 16.88 -2.43
N TRP A 196 16.42 15.85 -3.24
CA TRP A 196 16.23 14.45 -2.86
C TRP A 196 16.81 14.12 -1.48
N ASP A 197 18.12 14.36 -1.28
CA ASP A 197 18.80 14.02 -0.02
C ASP A 197 18.23 14.80 1.17
N ASN A 198 17.94 16.09 1.00
CA ASN A 198 17.35 16.88 2.08
C ASN A 198 15.94 16.39 2.46
N ILE A 199 15.15 15.94 1.50
CA ILE A 199 13.79 15.44 1.74
C ILE A 199 13.85 14.04 2.36
N PHE A 200 14.57 13.10 1.73
CA PHE A 200 14.49 11.68 2.09
C PHE A 200 15.55 11.22 3.09
N SER A 201 16.74 11.81 3.12
CA SER A 201 17.77 11.45 4.09
C SER A 201 17.62 12.20 5.40
N GLU A 202 17.24 13.48 5.36
CA GLU A 202 17.17 14.32 6.57
C GLU A 202 15.77 14.37 7.17
N LYS A 203 14.75 14.69 6.37
CA LYS A 203 13.38 15.00 6.87
C LYS A 203 12.49 13.77 6.96
N PHE A 204 12.52 12.90 5.96
CA PHE A 204 11.72 11.69 5.94
C PHE A 204 12.19 10.72 7.03
N LYS A 205 11.22 10.04 7.63
CA LYS A 205 11.42 8.93 8.57
C LYS A 205 10.58 7.77 8.05
N ASP A 206 9.33 7.68 8.50
CA ASP A 206 8.35 6.72 7.97
C ASP A 206 7.30 7.40 7.08
N TYR A 207 7.10 8.70 7.25
CA TYR A 207 6.16 9.50 6.47
C TYR A 207 6.51 10.98 6.56
N LEU A 208 6.00 11.76 5.61
CA LEU A 208 6.21 13.20 5.55
C LEU A 208 5.08 13.87 4.76
N ASN A 209 4.39 14.84 5.38
CA ASN A 209 3.55 15.76 4.64
C ASN A 209 4.37 17.00 4.28
N TYR A 210 4.74 17.12 3.01
CA TYR A 210 5.66 18.13 2.53
C TYR A 210 4.94 19.22 1.76
N SER A 211 4.98 20.45 2.26
CA SER A 211 4.35 21.62 1.64
C SER A 211 5.33 22.37 0.73
N PHE A 212 4.88 22.79 -0.45
CA PHE A 212 5.66 23.54 -1.44
C PHE A 212 4.74 24.33 -2.37
N GLN A 213 5.11 25.57 -2.72
CA GLN A 213 4.41 26.38 -3.73
C GLN A 213 2.86 26.39 -3.59
N ASN A 214 2.36 26.50 -2.35
CA ASN A 214 0.92 26.44 -2.03
C ASN A 214 0.22 25.13 -2.44
N GLN A 215 0.98 24.04 -2.53
CA GLN A 215 0.56 22.66 -2.72
C GLN A 215 1.27 21.79 -1.68
N ASN A 216 0.93 20.50 -1.63
CA ASN A 216 1.67 19.54 -0.84
C ASN A 216 1.63 18.14 -1.46
N ALA A 217 2.54 17.31 -0.99
CA ALA A 217 2.58 15.88 -1.26
C ALA A 217 2.77 15.14 0.05
N VAL A 218 2.10 14.00 0.18
CA VAL A 218 2.20 13.17 1.37
C VAL A 218 2.95 11.90 1.02
N PHE A 219 4.13 11.73 1.61
CA PHE A 219 5.01 10.58 1.46
C PHE A 219 4.84 9.63 2.63
N PHE A 220 5.00 8.33 2.39
CA PHE A 220 4.99 7.28 3.40
C PHE A 220 5.83 6.09 2.94
N SER A 221 6.45 5.38 3.88
CA SER A 221 7.14 4.13 3.59
C SER A 221 6.12 3.07 3.20
N THR A 222 6.53 2.13 2.36
CA THR A 222 5.66 1.07 1.85
C THR A 222 5.99 -0.23 2.53
N GLY A 223 5.02 -0.86 3.18
CA GLY A 223 5.09 -2.22 3.73
C GLY A 223 6.50 -2.74 4.04
N TYR A 224 6.96 -3.70 3.23
CA TYR A 224 8.31 -4.29 3.32
C TYR A 224 9.37 -3.63 2.44
N GLY A 225 9.05 -2.50 1.81
CA GLY A 225 9.89 -1.73 0.90
C GLY A 225 9.36 -1.81 -0.53
N ASP A 226 10.25 -2.06 -1.47
CA ASP A 226 9.97 -2.17 -2.90
C ASP A 226 8.90 -3.23 -3.20
N GLY A 227 8.11 -3.01 -4.24
CA GLY A 227 6.98 -3.88 -4.56
C GLY A 227 6.03 -3.30 -5.59
N PHE A 228 4.84 -3.88 -5.68
CA PHE A 228 3.78 -3.45 -6.57
C PHE A 228 2.46 -3.40 -5.82
N TYR A 229 1.96 -2.21 -5.56
CA TYR A 229 0.89 -1.99 -4.58
C TYR A 229 -0.37 -1.42 -5.22
N ALA A 230 -1.52 -1.97 -4.82
CA ALA A 230 -2.82 -1.57 -5.36
C ALA A 230 -3.43 -0.40 -4.58
N THR A 231 -4.14 0.45 -5.30
CA THR A 231 -4.94 1.53 -4.72
C THR A 231 -6.43 1.28 -4.99
N TYR A 232 -7.29 1.64 -4.04
CA TYR A 232 -8.72 1.34 -4.04
C TYR A 232 -9.54 2.60 -3.74
N ILE A 233 -10.74 2.65 -4.32
CA ILE A 233 -11.73 3.71 -4.10
C ILE A 233 -12.88 3.14 -3.29
N GLY A 234 -13.17 3.78 -2.16
CA GLY A 234 -14.33 3.51 -1.33
C GLY A 234 -15.46 4.46 -1.69
N ARG A 235 -16.62 3.90 -2.06
CA ARG A 235 -17.83 4.68 -2.41
C ARG A 235 -18.95 4.51 -1.41
N GLY A 236 -19.67 5.61 -1.16
CA GLY A 236 -20.89 5.62 -0.35
C GLY A 236 -22.11 5.06 -1.09
N SER A 237 -23.27 5.03 -0.41
CA SER A 237 -24.53 4.55 -0.99
C SER A 237 -25.04 5.38 -2.17
N ASP A 238 -24.61 6.64 -2.29
CA ASP A 238 -24.92 7.55 -3.39
C ASP A 238 -23.93 7.46 -4.56
N GLY A 239 -22.99 6.50 -4.51
CA GLY A 239 -21.95 6.31 -5.51
C GLY A 239 -20.82 7.34 -5.46
N LYS A 240 -20.86 8.31 -4.54
CA LYS A 240 -19.79 9.31 -4.39
C LYS A 240 -18.55 8.70 -3.76
N ILE A 241 -17.39 9.22 -4.15
CA ILE A 241 -16.09 8.84 -3.60
C ILE A 241 -16.00 9.37 -2.17
N CYS A 242 -15.73 8.47 -1.23
CA CYS A 242 -15.57 8.78 0.19
C CYS A 242 -14.14 8.55 0.65
N GLN A 243 -13.41 7.60 0.06
CA GLN A 243 -12.03 7.29 0.42
C GLN A 243 -11.20 6.86 -0.81
N LEU A 244 -9.90 7.17 -0.77
CA LEU A 244 -8.86 6.56 -1.62
C LEU A 244 -7.86 5.88 -0.68
N LEU A 245 -7.47 4.64 -0.94
CA LEU A 245 -6.64 3.85 -0.03
C LEU A 245 -5.64 2.98 -0.80
N THR A 246 -4.36 3.05 -0.44
CA THR A 246 -3.32 2.14 -0.91
C THR A 246 -3.09 1.05 0.13
N ASP A 247 -2.99 -0.20 -0.34
CA ASP A 247 -2.66 -1.38 0.44
C ASP A 247 -1.21 -1.80 0.18
N PHE A 248 -0.43 -1.97 1.26
CA PHE A 248 0.97 -2.39 1.19
C PHE A 248 1.19 -3.87 1.49
N ASP A 249 0.14 -4.69 1.35
CA ASP A 249 0.18 -6.16 1.41
C ASP A 249 0.78 -6.71 2.73
N ILE A 250 0.63 -5.97 3.83
CA ILE A 250 1.00 -6.44 5.17
C ILE A 250 0.08 -7.57 5.64
N VAL A 251 -1.19 -7.56 5.21
CA VAL A 251 -2.15 -8.63 5.49
C VAL A 251 -2.69 -9.17 4.18
N LEU A 252 -2.59 -10.48 3.96
CA LEU A 252 -3.12 -11.11 2.75
C LEU A 252 -4.65 -11.31 2.83
N TRP A 253 -5.41 -10.23 2.98
CA TRP A 253 -6.88 -10.25 3.09
C TRP A 253 -7.58 -10.79 1.84
N ARG A 254 -6.89 -10.81 0.69
CA ARG A 254 -7.38 -11.45 -0.54
C ARG A 254 -7.41 -12.98 -0.43
N ASN A 255 -6.64 -13.56 0.49
CA ASN A 255 -6.61 -15.00 0.77
C ASN A 255 -7.71 -15.44 1.76
N VAL A 256 -8.60 -14.53 2.19
CA VAL A 256 -9.76 -14.93 3.00
C VAL A 256 -10.55 -15.95 2.18
N GLY A 257 -10.45 -17.22 2.58
CA GLY A 257 -11.22 -18.31 2.02
C GLY A 257 -12.70 -18.03 2.24
N GLU A 258 -13.51 -18.37 1.25
CA GLU A 258 -14.97 -18.27 1.23
C GLU A 258 -15.53 -16.91 0.73
N TYR A 259 -16.35 -16.98 -0.32
CA TYR A 259 -17.70 -17.53 -0.20
C TYR A 259 -17.93 -18.61 -1.25
#